data_AF-A0A1M7QHH8-F1
#
_entry.id   AF-A0A1M7QHH8-F1
#
_cell.length_a   1.000
_cell.length_b   1.000
_cell.length_c   1.000
_cell.angle_alpha   90.00
_cell.angle_beta   90.00
_cell.angle_gamma   90.00
#
_symmetry.space_group_name_H-M   'P 1'
#
loop_
_entity.id
_entity.type
_entity.pdbx_description
1 polymer ?
#
loop_
_entity_poly.entity_id
_entity_poly.type
_entity_poly.pdbx_seq_one_letter_code
_entity_poly.pdbx_strand_id
1 'polypeptide(L)'
;MSAQERVQSLRAAEQFYRHKQTQVIEKDEYRLVSFENIQEEEERLLSVMGAKQRKRQGVFFTPHELAKLAISKIDFIANSNVFDPACGTGNLLVEFANGFEAKDSLAECLTEWNKILYGLDINCEFVSVAKKKIINLAISKGAIPSCGIKLKDAMALLSNIKVGDFLVEYHNYSGVIHNVVMNPPFCPIDTPQGVRWTSGKSNAAALFTAHAIDIIPIGGRILGILPDVLKSGSRYNTWRNKVFNLVNPKIEDFGSFEKDVQIDVFVFSGAKETELNVEENLGADDVGECIHLLADKFTVSVGPVVPHRDPLVGIDAPFAHAKILPPWSTVTQLAERIRHPGRKVKCPFIAVRRTSSPKDKFRVVGTIVDCEDAVAVENHIIAVCPNDGTMEACISLLKLFKTSEVNDYINSKIRCRHLTVGVIKSLPIGEWYEQKE
;
A
#
# COMPACT_ATOMS: atom_id res chain seq x y z
N MET A 1 43.03 59.59 22.96
CA MET A 1 43.11 58.15 22.71
C MET A 1 44.48 57.81 22.17
N SER A 2 45.20 56.92 22.85
CA SER A 2 46.49 56.41 22.38
C SER A 2 46.31 55.57 21.11
N ALA A 3 47.38 55.40 20.33
CA ALA A 3 47.34 54.55 19.13
C ALA A 3 46.91 53.10 19.43
N GLN A 4 47.22 52.59 20.64
CA GLN A 4 46.79 51.26 21.09
C GLN A 4 45.29 51.18 21.35
N GLU A 5 44.67 52.21 21.93
CA GLU A 5 43.22 52.24 22.18
C GLU A 5 42.42 52.24 20.87
N ARG A 6 42.92 52.89 19.82
CA ARG A 6 42.29 52.88 18.48
C ARG A 6 42.36 51.52 17.80
N VAL A 7 43.48 50.80 17.95
CA VAL A 7 43.63 49.45 17.39
C VAL A 7 42.74 48.44 18.11
N GLN A 8 42.61 48.53 19.43
CA GLN A 8 41.67 47.70 20.19
C GLN A 8 40.20 47.98 19.82
N SER A 9 39.81 49.25 19.68
CA SER A 9 38.45 49.60 19.26
C SER A 9 38.11 49.12 17.85
N LEU A 10 39.07 49.17 16.92
CA LEU A 10 38.89 48.66 15.56
C LEU A 10 38.75 47.13 15.52
N ARG A 11 39.55 46.40 16.31
CA ARG A 11 39.43 44.93 16.44
C ARG A 11 38.09 44.51 17.06
N ALA A 12 37.62 45.24 18.07
CA ALA A 12 36.32 44.98 18.68
C ALA A 12 35.17 45.26 17.70
N ALA A 13 35.27 46.34 16.91
CA ALA A 13 34.31 46.66 15.86
C ALA A 13 34.30 45.62 14.73
N GLU A 14 35.46 45.13 14.28
CA GLU A 14 35.55 44.05 13.30
C GLU A 14 34.99 42.73 13.83
N GLN A 15 35.26 42.36 15.08
CA GLN A 15 34.67 41.17 15.71
C GLN A 15 33.15 41.30 15.82
N PHE A 16 32.64 42.46 16.20
CA PHE A 16 31.21 42.73 16.27
C PHE A 16 30.54 42.68 14.89
N TYR A 17 31.19 43.24 13.86
CA TYR A 17 30.70 43.24 12.49
C TYR A 17 30.70 41.83 11.89
N ARG A 18 31.75 41.04 12.15
CA ARG A 18 31.79 39.61 11.79
C ARG A 18 30.69 38.84 12.49
N HIS A 19 30.50 39.03 13.81
CA HIS A 19 29.44 38.35 14.55
C HIS A 19 28.04 38.69 14.01
N LYS A 20 27.77 39.97 13.67
CA LYS A 20 26.52 40.37 13.01
C LYS A 20 26.37 39.79 11.61
N GLN A 21 27.42 39.78 10.79
CA GLN A 21 27.37 39.15 9.46
C GLN A 21 27.12 37.65 9.54
N THR A 22 27.75 36.96 10.48
CA THR A 22 27.56 35.54 10.76
C THR A 22 26.12 35.25 11.19
N GLN A 23 25.53 36.04 12.10
CA GLN A 23 24.10 35.92 12.47
C GLN A 23 23.13 36.20 11.30
N VAL A 24 23.48 37.11 10.38
CA VAL A 24 22.65 37.44 9.20
C VAL A 24 22.74 36.32 8.15
N ILE A 25 23.94 35.80 7.89
CA ILE A 25 24.16 34.69 6.94
C ILE A 25 23.53 33.38 7.46
N GLU A 26 23.62 33.11 8.76
CA GLU A 26 22.93 31.99 9.41
C GLU A 26 21.41 32.10 9.24
N LYS A 27 20.83 33.29 9.46
CA LYS A 27 19.39 33.50 9.19
C LYS A 27 19.00 33.37 7.72
N ASP A 28 19.92 33.59 6.78
CA ASP A 28 19.67 33.46 5.34
C ASP A 28 19.74 32.00 4.83
N GLU A 29 20.67 31.17 5.31
CA GLU A 29 20.78 29.77 4.88
C GLU A 29 19.58 28.91 5.35
N TYR A 30 19.08 29.17 6.57
CA TYR A 30 17.89 28.48 7.09
C TYR A 30 16.58 28.93 6.43
N ARG A 31 16.58 29.94 5.54
CA ARG A 31 15.44 30.17 4.65
C ARG A 31 15.20 28.99 3.72
N LEU A 32 16.25 28.26 3.32
CA LEU A 32 16.13 27.08 2.45
C LEU A 32 15.35 25.93 3.09
N VAL A 33 15.18 25.95 4.41
CA VAL A 33 14.33 25.01 5.14
C VAL A 33 13.05 25.66 5.64
N SER A 34 12.63 26.81 5.09
CA SER A 34 11.27 27.31 5.32
C SER A 34 10.25 26.34 4.72
N PHE A 35 9.04 26.36 5.27
CA PHE A 35 7.97 25.50 4.79
C PHE A 35 7.71 25.69 3.28
N GLU A 36 7.71 26.94 2.81
CA GLU A 36 7.47 27.28 1.40
C GLU A 36 8.55 26.74 0.48
N ASN A 37 9.83 26.90 0.84
CA ASN A 37 10.94 26.44 0.02
C ASN A 37 11.02 24.91 -0.04
N ILE A 38 10.75 24.23 1.08
CA ILE A 38 10.67 22.77 1.12
C ILE A 38 9.52 22.27 0.24
N GLN A 39 8.36 22.92 0.32
CA GLN A 39 7.20 22.55 -0.47
C GLN A 39 7.48 22.72 -1.97
N GLU A 40 8.08 23.85 -2.38
CA GLU A 40 8.45 24.09 -3.77
C GLU A 40 9.46 23.05 -4.28
N GLU A 41 10.45 22.68 -3.46
CA GLU A 41 11.44 21.65 -3.80
C GLU A 41 10.78 20.26 -3.98
N GLU A 42 9.87 19.88 -3.08
CA GLU A 42 9.10 18.63 -3.17
C GLU A 42 8.19 18.59 -4.41
N GLU A 43 7.46 19.68 -4.68
CA GLU A 43 6.63 19.82 -5.88
C GLU A 43 7.47 19.75 -7.17
N ARG A 44 8.65 20.37 -7.17
CA ARG A 44 9.58 20.29 -8.30
C ARG A 44 10.04 18.85 -8.54
N LEU A 45 10.48 18.15 -7.50
CA LEU A 45 10.90 16.74 -7.60
C LEU A 45 9.77 15.85 -8.13
N LEU A 46 8.53 16.14 -7.73
CA LEU A 46 7.33 15.45 -8.21
C LEU A 46 6.98 15.75 -9.67
N SER A 47 7.16 17.01 -10.09
CA SER A 47 6.83 17.46 -11.45
C SER A 47 7.71 16.79 -12.52
N VAL A 48 8.97 16.51 -12.19
CA VAL A 48 9.93 15.85 -13.07
C VAL A 48 9.56 14.37 -13.30
N MET A 49 8.88 13.74 -12.34
CA MET A 49 8.43 12.35 -12.45
C MET A 49 7.01 12.31 -13.00
N GLY A 50 6.83 12.12 -14.30
CA GLY A 50 5.48 11.99 -14.88
C GLY A 50 4.65 10.87 -14.23
N ALA A 51 3.32 10.97 -14.24
CA ALA A 51 2.42 10.01 -13.55
C ALA A 51 2.68 8.52 -13.91
N LYS A 52 3.05 8.24 -15.17
CA LYS A 52 3.46 6.90 -15.62
C LYS A 52 4.75 6.42 -14.96
N GLN A 53 5.70 7.32 -14.70
CA GLN A 53 6.98 7.02 -14.07
C GLN A 53 6.82 6.81 -12.57
N ARG A 54 6.03 7.66 -11.88
CA ARG A 54 5.65 7.45 -10.47
C ARG A 54 5.01 6.09 -10.25
N LYS A 55 4.07 5.70 -11.12
CA LYS A 55 3.43 4.38 -11.07
C LYS A 55 4.41 3.22 -11.34
N ARG A 56 5.37 3.38 -12.25
CA ARG A 56 6.39 2.35 -12.54
C ARG A 56 7.36 2.17 -11.38
N GLN A 57 7.77 3.28 -10.76
CA GLN A 57 8.74 3.28 -9.66
C GLN A 57 8.07 3.07 -8.30
N GLY A 58 6.74 3.12 -8.22
CA GLY A 58 5.98 2.94 -6.98
C GLY A 58 6.09 4.13 -6.03
N VAL A 59 6.49 5.31 -6.52
CA VAL A 59 6.64 6.52 -5.70
C VAL A 59 5.28 7.15 -5.51
N PHE A 60 4.74 7.01 -4.30
CA PHE A 60 3.53 7.66 -3.83
C PHE A 60 3.83 8.31 -2.48
N PHE A 61 3.85 9.63 -2.41
CA PHE A 61 4.05 10.28 -1.12
C PHE A 61 2.80 10.14 -0.27
N THR A 62 3.01 9.89 1.01
CA THR A 62 1.93 9.92 1.99
C THR A 62 1.53 11.38 2.22
N PRO A 63 0.30 11.80 1.88
CA PRO A 63 -0.16 13.15 2.20
C PRO A 63 -0.12 13.36 3.73
N HIS A 64 0.11 14.60 4.17
CA HIS A 64 0.23 14.91 5.61
C HIS A 64 -0.95 14.39 6.44
N GLU A 65 -2.19 14.58 5.98
CA GLU A 65 -3.40 14.08 6.65
C GLU A 65 -3.41 12.55 6.79
N LEU A 66 -2.91 11.83 5.77
CA LEU A 66 -2.80 10.38 5.83
C LEU A 66 -1.68 9.95 6.78
N ALA A 67 -0.54 10.66 6.80
CA ALA A 67 0.55 10.38 7.73
C ALA A 67 0.07 10.54 9.18
N LYS A 68 -0.59 11.65 9.49
CA LYS A 68 -1.18 11.94 10.80
C LYS A 68 -2.20 10.89 11.22
N LEU A 69 -3.13 10.57 10.33
CA LEU A 69 -4.11 9.53 10.58
C LEU A 69 -3.43 8.19 10.85
N ALA A 70 -2.47 7.79 10.01
CA ALA A 70 -1.76 6.53 10.13
C ALA A 70 -1.00 6.45 11.47
N ILE A 71 -0.17 7.44 11.80
CA ILE A 71 0.59 7.49 13.07
C ILE A 71 -0.33 7.35 14.28
N SER A 72 -1.53 7.94 14.26
CA SER A 72 -2.51 7.80 15.35
C SER A 72 -3.11 6.39 15.53
N LYS A 73 -2.87 5.44 14.62
CA LYS A 73 -3.46 4.09 14.66
C LYS A 73 -2.67 3.08 15.48
N ILE A 74 -1.53 3.48 16.03
CA ILE A 74 -0.70 2.59 16.82
C ILE A 74 0.00 3.32 17.95
N ASP A 75 0.04 2.67 19.11
CA ASP A 75 0.89 3.09 20.21
C ASP A 75 2.29 2.52 19.98
N PHE A 76 3.21 3.39 19.59
CA PHE A 76 4.62 3.04 19.43
C PHE A 76 5.29 2.84 20.78
N ILE A 77 6.35 2.03 20.82
CA ILE A 77 7.17 1.90 22.03
C ILE A 77 7.84 3.24 22.31
N ALA A 78 7.45 3.86 23.42
CA ALA A 78 7.98 5.16 23.83
C ALA A 78 9.49 5.11 24.02
N ASN A 79 10.16 6.22 23.73
CA ASN A 79 11.62 6.38 23.86
C ASN A 79 12.44 5.32 23.12
N SER A 80 11.89 4.73 22.06
CA SER A 80 12.55 3.70 21.27
C SER A 80 12.63 4.06 19.79
N ASN A 81 13.55 3.42 19.07
CA ASN A 81 13.90 3.75 17.70
C ASN A 81 12.72 3.49 16.75
N VAL A 82 12.45 4.44 15.86
CA VAL A 82 11.51 4.32 14.75
C VAL A 82 12.26 4.28 13.43
N PHE A 83 11.82 3.41 12.52
CA PHE A 83 12.41 3.28 11.20
C PHE A 83 11.37 3.40 10.10
N ASP A 84 11.66 4.25 9.12
CA ASP A 84 10.99 4.23 7.82
C ASP A 84 11.95 3.71 6.73
N PRO A 85 11.75 2.46 6.25
CA PRO A 85 12.65 1.80 5.31
C PRO A 85 12.54 2.30 3.86
N ALA A 86 11.54 3.13 3.56
CA ALA A 86 11.34 3.76 2.26
C ALA A 86 10.81 5.19 2.48
N CYS A 87 11.60 6.00 3.19
CA CYS A 87 11.10 7.21 3.83
C CYS A 87 10.65 8.31 2.87
N GLY A 88 11.05 8.25 1.59
CA GLY A 88 10.79 9.31 0.63
C GLY A 88 11.24 10.66 1.20
N THR A 89 10.38 11.66 1.08
CA THR A 89 10.59 13.01 1.64
C THR A 89 10.32 13.10 3.14
N GLY A 90 10.06 11.98 3.82
CA GLY A 90 10.06 11.87 5.29
C GLY A 90 8.76 12.19 6.00
N ASN A 91 7.61 12.25 5.31
CA ASN A 91 6.34 12.70 5.93
C ASN A 91 5.92 11.86 7.15
N LEU A 92 6.14 10.54 7.14
CA LEU A 92 5.84 9.67 8.27
C LEU A 92 6.79 9.91 9.45
N LEU A 93 8.09 10.10 9.17
CA LEU A 93 9.09 10.42 10.19
C LEU A 93 8.85 11.80 10.82
N VAL A 94 8.48 12.79 10.01
CA VAL A 94 8.16 14.16 10.46
C VAL A 94 6.93 14.13 11.36
N GLU A 95 5.89 13.40 10.96
CA GLU A 95 4.67 13.28 11.78
C GLU A 95 4.95 12.56 13.11
N PHE A 96 5.75 11.49 13.09
CA PHE A 96 6.18 10.83 14.33
C PHE A 96 7.00 11.78 15.23
N ALA A 97 7.97 12.50 14.65
CA ALA A 97 8.80 13.46 15.36
C ALA A 97 8.02 14.68 15.87
N ASN A 98 6.81 14.93 15.37
CA ASN A 98 5.97 16.03 15.85
C ASN A 98 5.59 15.86 17.33
N GLY A 99 5.62 14.62 17.86
CA GLY A 99 5.45 14.33 19.28
C GLY A 99 6.70 14.60 20.14
N PHE A 100 7.84 14.95 19.55
CA PHE A 100 9.08 15.18 20.31
C PHE A 100 9.13 16.59 20.90
N GLU A 101 9.76 16.68 22.06
CA GLU A 101 10.13 17.96 22.66
C GLU A 101 11.36 18.54 21.97
N ALA A 102 11.35 19.87 21.75
CA ALA A 102 12.52 20.58 21.29
C ALA A 102 13.49 20.84 22.44
N LYS A 103 14.77 20.94 22.10
CA LYS A 103 15.83 21.47 22.97
C LYS A 103 16.13 22.91 22.58
N ASP A 104 16.81 23.65 23.46
CA ASP A 104 17.14 25.06 23.24
C ASP A 104 18.00 25.26 21.99
N SER A 105 18.95 24.36 21.74
CA SER A 105 19.80 24.40 20.55
C SER A 105 19.35 23.40 19.49
N LEU A 106 19.44 23.82 18.23
CA LEU A 106 19.15 22.96 17.08
C LEU A 106 20.07 21.73 17.04
N ALA A 107 21.36 21.92 17.33
CA ALA A 107 22.34 20.83 17.29
C ALA A 107 22.01 19.73 18.31
N GLU A 108 21.65 20.10 19.54
CA GLU A 108 21.24 19.17 20.58
C GLU A 108 19.92 18.47 20.21
N CYS A 109 18.94 19.24 19.74
CA CYS A 109 17.65 18.71 19.30
C CYS A 109 17.83 17.63 18.22
N LEU A 110 18.59 17.93 17.16
CA LEU A 110 18.86 16.98 16.08
C LEU A 110 19.68 15.77 16.52
N THR A 111 20.62 15.96 17.45
CA THR A 111 21.42 14.85 17.99
C THR A 111 20.55 13.88 18.80
N GLU A 112 19.65 14.39 19.64
CA GLU A 112 18.70 13.55 20.38
C GLU A 112 17.69 12.88 19.45
N TRP A 113 17.14 13.62 18.49
CA TRP A 113 16.19 13.07 17.53
C TRP A 113 16.82 12.02 16.63
N ASN A 114 18.10 12.16 16.24
CA ASN A 114 18.83 11.18 15.45
C ASN A 114 19.01 9.84 16.18
N LYS A 115 19.01 9.81 17.52
CA LYS A 115 19.03 8.54 18.26
C LYS A 115 17.75 7.75 18.03
N ILE A 116 16.64 8.42 17.74
CA ILE A 116 15.31 7.82 17.63
C ILE A 116 14.93 7.59 16.18
N LEU A 117 15.20 8.55 15.28
CA LEU A 117 14.74 8.55 13.90
C LEU A 117 15.72 7.84 12.97
N TYR A 118 15.24 6.79 12.31
CA TYR A 118 15.92 6.10 11.22
C TYR A 118 15.09 6.25 9.94
N GLY A 119 15.76 6.54 8.83
CA GLY A 119 15.13 6.66 7.52
C GLY A 119 16.05 6.14 6.43
N LEU A 120 15.49 5.39 5.49
CA LEU A 120 16.22 4.91 4.33
C LEU A 120 15.41 5.20 3.07
N ASP A 121 16.06 5.76 2.05
CA ASP A 121 15.48 5.83 0.70
C ASP A 121 16.60 5.72 -0.33
N ILE A 122 16.31 5.13 -1.48
CA ILE A 122 17.28 4.98 -2.57
C ILE A 122 17.57 6.33 -3.27
N ASN A 123 16.69 7.31 -3.13
CA ASN A 123 16.81 8.62 -3.76
C ASN A 123 17.44 9.65 -2.82
N CYS A 124 18.62 10.15 -3.19
CA CYS A 124 19.36 11.15 -2.40
C CYS A 124 18.63 12.48 -2.23
N GLU A 125 17.85 12.92 -3.22
CA GLU A 125 17.08 14.17 -3.15
C GLU A 125 15.93 14.03 -2.15
N PHE A 126 15.28 12.87 -2.10
CA PHE A 126 14.22 12.58 -1.14
C PHE A 126 14.76 12.59 0.30
N VAL A 127 15.89 11.92 0.53
CA VAL A 127 16.58 11.93 1.83
C VAL A 127 16.99 13.35 2.25
N SER A 128 17.49 14.15 1.30
CA SER A 128 17.83 15.56 1.54
C SER A 128 16.62 16.35 2.03
N VAL A 129 15.48 16.24 1.33
CA VAL A 129 14.22 16.88 1.72
C VAL A 129 13.70 16.39 3.07
N ALA A 130 13.78 15.08 3.34
CA ALA A 130 13.39 14.51 4.63
C ALA A 130 14.15 15.14 5.79
N LYS A 131 15.48 15.28 5.66
CA LYS A 131 16.31 15.97 6.66
C LYS A 131 15.91 17.43 6.84
N LYS A 132 15.68 18.15 5.73
CA LYS A 132 15.23 19.55 5.78
C LYS A 132 13.90 19.70 6.52
N LYS A 133 12.94 18.80 6.31
CA LYS A 133 11.65 18.80 7.04
C LYS A 133 11.83 18.58 8.53
N ILE A 134 12.69 17.65 8.93
CA ILE A 134 13.00 17.42 10.36
C ILE A 134 13.67 18.64 10.99
N ILE A 135 14.61 19.28 10.29
CA ILE A 135 15.25 20.53 10.74
C ILE A 135 14.22 21.65 10.88
N ASN A 136 13.34 21.83 9.87
CA ASN A 136 12.25 22.81 9.92
C ASN A 136 11.34 22.57 11.13
N LEU A 137 10.98 21.31 11.40
CA LEU A 137 10.15 20.94 12.55
C LEU A 137 10.84 21.27 13.88
N ALA A 138 12.13 21.00 14.04
CA ALA A 138 12.86 21.36 15.25
C ALA A 138 12.85 22.88 15.48
N ILE A 139 13.09 23.67 14.42
CA ILE A 139 13.07 25.14 14.49
C ILE A 139 11.66 25.66 14.80
N SER A 140 10.62 25.12 14.17
CA SER A 140 9.24 25.55 14.41
C SER A 140 8.76 25.22 15.82
N LYS A 141 9.36 24.22 16.48
CA LYS A 141 9.18 23.91 17.90
C LYS A 141 10.06 24.74 18.85
N GLY A 142 10.86 25.67 18.34
CA GLY A 142 11.63 26.63 19.14
C GLY A 142 13.12 26.34 19.26
N ALA A 143 13.65 25.30 18.60
CA ALA A 143 15.09 25.04 18.61
C ALA A 143 15.83 26.14 17.83
N ILE A 144 16.85 26.73 18.44
CA ILE A 144 17.58 27.86 17.85
C ILE A 144 18.84 27.34 17.14
N PRO A 145 19.09 27.71 15.88
CA PRO A 145 20.38 27.48 15.23
C PRO A 145 21.43 28.42 15.86
N SER A 146 21.87 28.11 17.07
CA SER A 146 22.87 28.86 17.82
C SER A 146 24.28 28.41 17.44
N CYS A 147 25.27 29.26 17.74
CA CYS A 147 26.71 28.95 17.58
C CYS A 147 27.18 28.70 16.12
N GLY A 148 26.40 29.11 15.12
CA GLY A 148 26.80 29.04 13.72
C GLY A 148 26.92 27.67 13.10
N ILE A 149 26.11 26.73 13.58
CA ILE A 149 25.85 25.50 12.84
C ILE A 149 25.28 25.84 11.45
N LYS A 150 25.95 25.36 10.40
CA LYS A 150 25.48 25.51 9.02
C LYS A 150 24.44 24.47 8.69
N LEU A 151 23.62 24.71 7.67
CA LEU A 151 22.59 23.75 7.27
C LEU A 151 23.18 22.37 6.93
N LYS A 152 24.32 22.33 6.22
CA LYS A 152 25.02 21.07 5.90
C LYS A 152 25.40 20.28 7.16
N ASP A 153 25.87 20.96 8.20
CA ASP A 153 26.28 20.33 9.44
C ASP A 153 25.06 19.84 10.23
N ALA A 154 23.98 20.63 10.24
CA ALA A 154 22.68 20.20 10.79
C ALA A 154 22.13 18.95 10.09
N MET A 155 22.22 18.87 8.77
CA MET A 155 21.84 17.67 8.00
C MET A 155 22.75 16.47 8.30
N ALA A 156 24.03 16.70 8.63
CA ALA A 156 24.97 15.64 8.98
C ALA A 156 24.68 15.03 10.37
N LEU A 157 24.09 15.81 11.30
CA LEU A 157 23.64 15.29 12.60
C LEU A 157 22.54 14.22 12.46
N LEU A 158 21.68 14.36 11.45
CA LEU A 158 20.66 13.36 11.09
C LEU A 158 21.26 12.20 10.27
N SER A 159 22.31 11.57 10.79
CA SER A 159 23.07 10.50 10.13
C SER A 159 22.30 9.19 9.92
N ASN A 160 21.26 8.94 10.72
CA ASN A 160 20.42 7.74 10.62
C ASN A 160 19.29 7.87 9.58
N ILE A 161 19.09 9.07 9.02
CA ILE A 161 18.28 9.30 7.82
C ILE A 161 19.27 9.36 6.65
N LYS A 162 19.31 8.33 5.81
CA LYS A 162 20.39 8.19 4.81
C LYS A 162 19.92 7.54 3.52
N VAL A 163 20.78 7.63 2.52
CA VAL A 163 20.58 6.92 1.25
C VAL A 163 20.98 5.47 1.42
N GLY A 164 20.14 4.55 0.93
CA GLY A 164 20.44 3.13 0.90
C GLY A 164 19.27 2.30 0.39
N ASP A 165 19.49 0.99 0.23
CA ASP A 165 18.47 0.05 -0.24
C ASP A 165 18.06 -0.90 0.88
N PHE A 166 16.84 -0.73 1.37
CA PHE A 166 16.32 -1.55 2.46
C PHE A 166 16.33 -3.04 2.13
N LEU A 167 16.00 -3.43 0.89
CA LEU A 167 15.94 -4.84 0.51
C LEU A 167 17.32 -5.50 0.50
N VAL A 168 18.39 -4.71 0.48
CA VAL A 168 19.79 -5.17 0.57
C VAL A 168 20.31 -5.07 2.01
N GLU A 169 19.96 -4.00 2.72
CA GLU A 169 20.60 -3.63 3.98
C GLU A 169 19.78 -3.97 5.24
N TYR A 170 18.57 -4.54 5.12
CA TYR A 170 17.64 -4.69 6.25
C TYR A 170 18.26 -5.38 7.48
N HIS A 171 19.13 -6.38 7.28
CA HIS A 171 19.78 -7.10 8.38
C HIS A 171 20.57 -6.19 9.33
N ASN A 172 21.08 -5.05 8.85
CA ASN A 172 21.84 -4.09 9.66
C ASN A 172 20.98 -3.42 10.75
N TYR A 173 19.66 -3.53 10.65
CA TYR A 173 18.70 -2.91 11.55
C TYR A 173 18.12 -3.90 12.58
N SER A 174 18.46 -5.19 12.46
CA SER A 174 17.97 -6.24 13.35
C SER A 174 18.48 -6.02 14.78
N GLY A 175 17.58 -6.07 15.76
CA GLY A 175 17.90 -5.85 17.18
C GLY A 175 18.17 -4.39 17.56
N VAL A 176 18.16 -3.46 16.60
CA VAL A 176 18.26 -2.01 16.84
C VAL A 176 16.88 -1.37 16.80
N ILE A 177 16.08 -1.74 15.80
CA ILE A 177 14.78 -1.13 15.53
C ILE A 177 13.67 -1.83 16.32
N HIS A 178 12.84 -1.04 16.98
CA HIS A 178 11.69 -1.53 17.75
C HIS A 178 10.36 -1.08 17.15
N ASN A 179 10.34 0.08 16.49
CA ASN A 179 9.17 0.62 15.82
C ASN A 179 9.46 0.74 14.32
N VAL A 180 8.55 0.29 13.46
CA VAL A 180 8.59 0.54 12.02
C VAL A 180 7.34 1.31 11.60
N VAL A 181 7.53 2.34 10.79
CA VAL A 181 6.45 3.06 10.10
C VAL A 181 6.82 3.14 8.62
N MET A 182 5.91 2.75 7.71
CA MET A 182 6.28 2.70 6.29
C MET A 182 5.12 2.98 5.35
N ASN A 183 5.43 3.58 4.21
CA ASN A 183 4.62 3.56 2.99
C ASN A 183 5.52 3.06 1.84
N PRO A 184 5.75 1.74 1.75
CA PRO A 184 6.73 1.18 0.83
C PRO A 184 6.28 1.33 -0.63
N PRO A 185 7.19 1.19 -1.61
CA PRO A 185 6.82 1.30 -3.02
C PRO A 185 5.85 0.18 -3.45
N PHE A 186 4.87 0.52 -4.30
CA PHE A 186 3.84 -0.44 -4.78
C PHE A 186 4.16 -1.08 -6.14
N CYS A 187 5.40 -0.96 -6.61
CA CYS A 187 5.81 -1.45 -7.92
C CYS A 187 6.07 -2.97 -7.93
N PRO A 188 5.92 -3.64 -9.09
CA PRO A 188 6.34 -5.03 -9.23
C PRO A 188 7.88 -5.12 -9.27
N ILE A 189 8.45 -5.91 -8.37
CA ILE A 189 9.87 -6.27 -8.35
C ILE A 189 10.03 -7.78 -8.50
N ASP A 190 11.21 -8.22 -8.94
CA ASP A 190 11.51 -9.65 -8.99
C ASP A 190 11.65 -10.18 -7.56
N THR A 191 11.02 -11.32 -7.30
CA THR A 191 11.06 -11.96 -6.00
C THR A 191 12.46 -12.51 -5.75
N PRO A 192 13.16 -12.08 -4.68
CA PRO A 192 14.50 -12.55 -4.37
C PRO A 192 14.57 -14.06 -4.15
N GLN A 193 15.73 -14.66 -4.43
CA GLN A 193 16.01 -16.05 -4.07
C GLN A 193 15.89 -16.23 -2.55
N GLY A 194 15.18 -17.28 -2.12
CA GLY A 194 14.93 -17.57 -0.70
C GLY A 194 13.54 -17.16 -0.19
N VAL A 195 12.82 -16.30 -0.92
CA VAL A 195 11.42 -15.99 -0.61
C VAL A 195 10.53 -17.14 -1.06
N ARG A 196 9.87 -17.81 -0.10
CA ARG A 196 9.06 -19.02 -0.34
C ARG A 196 7.56 -18.76 -0.52
N TRP A 197 7.09 -17.56 -0.19
CA TRP A 197 5.65 -17.24 -0.22
C TRP A 197 5.16 -16.77 -1.60
N THR A 198 6.03 -16.53 -2.56
CA THR A 198 5.67 -16.20 -3.95
C THR A 198 6.83 -16.47 -4.91
N SER A 199 6.57 -16.40 -6.23
CA SER A 199 7.58 -16.59 -7.28
C SER A 199 7.35 -15.62 -8.44
N GLY A 200 8.41 -15.32 -9.20
CA GLY A 200 8.34 -14.41 -10.33
C GLY A 200 8.38 -12.96 -9.87
N LYS A 201 7.34 -12.17 -10.18
CA LYS A 201 7.23 -10.79 -9.71
C LYS A 201 6.37 -10.68 -8.47
N SER A 202 6.68 -9.79 -7.56
CA SER A 202 5.87 -9.48 -6.37
C SER A 202 5.75 -7.97 -6.20
N ASN A 203 4.71 -7.51 -5.53
CA ASN A 203 4.61 -6.11 -5.13
C ASN A 203 5.69 -5.84 -4.07
N ALA A 204 6.51 -4.79 -4.26
CA ALA A 204 7.61 -4.47 -3.35
C ALA A 204 7.15 -4.28 -1.91
N ALA A 205 5.96 -3.70 -1.68
CA ALA A 205 5.35 -3.55 -0.36
C ALA A 205 5.26 -4.85 0.45
N ALA A 206 5.04 -5.99 -0.21
CA ALA A 206 5.00 -7.29 0.46
C ALA A 206 6.38 -7.71 1.01
N LEU A 207 7.45 -7.44 0.25
CA LEU A 207 8.83 -7.74 0.67
C LEU A 207 9.30 -6.78 1.76
N PHE A 208 9.02 -5.49 1.61
CA PHE A 208 9.30 -4.49 2.64
C PHE A 208 8.64 -4.87 3.98
N THR A 209 7.37 -5.26 3.95
CA THR A 209 6.66 -5.65 5.17
C THR A 209 7.24 -6.91 5.81
N ALA A 210 7.58 -7.93 5.00
CA ALA A 210 8.17 -9.15 5.52
C ALA A 210 9.51 -8.87 6.22
N HIS A 211 10.40 -8.12 5.56
CA HIS A 211 11.71 -7.78 6.13
C HIS A 211 11.61 -6.81 7.32
N ALA A 212 10.65 -5.88 7.30
CA ALA A 212 10.38 -5.01 8.44
C ALA A 212 9.98 -5.82 9.70
N ILE A 213 9.17 -6.86 9.54
CA ILE A 213 8.80 -7.77 10.64
C ILE A 213 9.98 -8.64 11.08
N ASP A 214 10.83 -9.06 10.14
CA ASP A 214 12.01 -9.87 10.45
C ASP A 214 13.04 -9.09 11.32
N ILE A 215 13.14 -7.76 11.17
CA ILE A 215 14.15 -6.96 11.91
C ILE A 215 13.69 -6.51 13.30
N ILE A 216 12.38 -6.42 13.55
CA ILE A 216 11.86 -6.01 14.86
C ILE A 216 11.84 -7.20 15.84
N PRO A 217 12.12 -6.97 17.13
CA PRO A 217 12.00 -8.00 18.15
C PRO A 217 10.53 -8.33 18.45
N ILE A 218 10.27 -9.43 19.17
CA ILE A 218 8.96 -9.67 19.79
C ILE A 218 8.56 -8.43 20.62
N GLY A 219 7.30 -8.02 20.50
CA GLY A 219 6.73 -6.80 21.08
C GLY A 219 6.96 -5.54 20.25
N GLY A 220 7.88 -5.59 19.26
CA GLY A 220 8.13 -4.50 18.33
C GLY A 220 6.89 -4.11 17.55
N ARG A 221 6.75 -2.81 17.26
CA ARG A 221 5.55 -2.22 16.64
C ARG A 221 5.79 -1.98 15.17
N ILE A 222 4.79 -2.28 14.36
CA ILE A 222 4.84 -2.01 12.92
C ILE A 222 3.57 -1.32 12.47
N LEU A 223 3.74 -0.31 11.63
CA LEU A 223 2.68 0.34 10.88
C LEU A 223 3.05 0.43 9.41
N GLY A 224 2.14 0.04 8.53
CA GLY A 224 2.31 0.11 7.09
C GLY A 224 1.08 0.67 6.37
N ILE A 225 1.29 1.59 5.45
CA ILE A 225 0.29 1.98 4.44
C ILE A 225 0.53 1.07 3.24
N LEU A 226 -0.36 0.11 3.03
CA LEU A 226 -0.15 -1.01 2.09
C LEU A 226 -1.22 -1.04 1.00
N PRO A 227 -0.90 -1.54 -0.21
CA PRO A 227 -1.85 -1.59 -1.31
C PRO A 227 -2.83 -2.75 -1.14
N ASP A 228 -4.13 -2.52 -1.39
CA ASP A 228 -5.23 -3.47 -1.14
C ASP A 228 -5.06 -4.83 -1.80
N VAL A 229 -4.25 -4.92 -2.85
CA VAL A 229 -3.89 -6.18 -3.53
C VAL A 229 -3.26 -7.19 -2.57
N LEU A 230 -2.62 -6.75 -1.47
CA LEU A 230 -2.00 -7.63 -0.48
C LEU A 230 -3.03 -8.33 0.43
N LYS A 231 -4.19 -7.70 0.68
CA LYS A 231 -5.26 -8.27 1.53
C LYS A 231 -6.04 -9.41 0.87
N SER A 232 -5.99 -9.54 -0.45
CA SER A 232 -6.89 -10.40 -1.20
C SER A 232 -6.20 -11.27 -2.25
N GLY A 233 -6.96 -12.20 -2.84
CA GLY A 233 -6.49 -13.07 -3.92
C GLY A 233 -5.49 -14.15 -3.48
N SER A 234 -5.33 -15.17 -4.31
CA SER A 234 -4.46 -16.31 -4.01
C SER A 234 -2.97 -15.96 -3.99
N ARG A 235 -2.55 -14.95 -4.75
CA ARG A 235 -1.13 -14.57 -4.93
C ARG A 235 -0.41 -14.25 -3.61
N TYR A 236 -1.10 -13.59 -2.68
CA TYR A 236 -0.53 -13.18 -1.40
C TYR A 236 -1.09 -13.98 -0.22
N ASN A 237 -1.72 -15.14 -0.46
CA ASN A 237 -2.31 -15.91 0.63
C ASN A 237 -1.26 -16.43 1.61
N THR A 238 -0.19 -17.03 1.10
CA THR A 238 0.92 -17.50 1.93
C THR A 238 1.62 -16.35 2.65
N TRP A 239 1.75 -15.19 1.99
CA TRP A 239 2.29 -13.99 2.61
C TRP A 239 1.43 -13.51 3.77
N ARG A 240 0.10 -13.44 3.59
CA ARG A 240 -0.84 -13.04 4.65
C ARG A 240 -0.78 -14.01 5.81
N ASN A 241 -0.83 -15.31 5.57
CA ASN A 241 -0.74 -16.29 6.65
C ASN A 241 0.57 -16.11 7.44
N LYS A 242 1.71 -15.94 6.76
CA LYS A 242 2.98 -15.66 7.43
C LYS A 242 2.94 -14.36 8.26
N VAL A 243 2.57 -13.24 7.62
CA VAL A 243 2.62 -11.92 8.25
C VAL A 243 1.59 -11.76 9.35
N PHE A 244 0.37 -12.27 9.15
CA PHE A 244 -0.74 -12.12 10.10
C PHE A 244 -0.53 -13.02 11.32
N ASN A 245 0.06 -14.21 11.15
CA ASN A 245 0.42 -15.06 12.29
C ASN A 245 1.53 -14.45 13.16
N LEU A 246 2.41 -13.63 12.59
CA LEU A 246 3.50 -12.99 13.35
C LEU A 246 3.05 -11.74 14.10
N VAL A 247 2.05 -11.00 13.58
CA VAL A 247 1.72 -9.64 14.05
C VAL A 247 0.28 -9.48 14.57
N ASN A 248 -0.62 -10.40 14.22
CA ASN A 248 -2.06 -10.29 14.45
C ASN A 248 -2.60 -8.86 14.18
N PRO A 249 -2.47 -8.38 12.94
CA PRO A 249 -2.59 -6.96 12.64
C PRO A 249 -4.03 -6.46 12.71
N LYS A 250 -4.19 -5.23 13.20
CA LYS A 250 -5.36 -4.41 12.91
C LYS A 250 -5.28 -3.90 11.48
N ILE A 251 -6.40 -3.98 10.76
CA ILE A 251 -6.53 -3.54 9.37
C ILE A 251 -7.62 -2.49 9.28
N GLU A 252 -7.29 -1.31 8.74
CA GLU A 252 -8.25 -0.23 8.50
C GLU A 252 -8.21 0.21 7.03
N ASP A 253 -9.35 0.16 6.35
CA ASP A 253 -9.46 0.56 4.95
C ASP A 253 -9.44 2.08 4.81
N PHE A 254 -8.63 2.60 3.89
CA PHE A 254 -8.56 4.03 3.60
C PHE A 254 -9.05 4.36 2.17
N GLY A 255 -8.73 3.51 1.19
CA GLY A 255 -9.05 3.76 -0.23
C GLY A 255 -8.01 4.65 -0.92
N SER A 256 -8.31 5.09 -2.14
CA SER A 256 -7.41 5.95 -2.94
C SER A 256 -7.24 7.36 -2.33
N PHE A 257 -5.98 7.77 -2.15
CA PHE A 257 -5.57 9.05 -1.55
C PHE A 257 -5.18 10.14 -2.57
N GLU A 258 -4.98 9.77 -3.85
CA GLU A 258 -4.74 10.72 -4.95
C GLU A 258 -5.81 10.53 -6.04
N LYS A 259 -6.45 11.61 -6.49
CA LYS A 259 -7.53 11.57 -7.50
C LYS A 259 -7.11 10.87 -8.79
N ASP A 260 -5.83 10.97 -9.16
CA ASP A 260 -5.27 10.41 -10.38
C ASP A 260 -4.62 9.02 -10.20
N VAL A 261 -4.53 8.52 -8.96
CA VAL A 261 -3.96 7.21 -8.65
C VAL A 261 -5.08 6.24 -8.27
N GLN A 262 -5.38 5.33 -9.19
CA GLN A 262 -6.35 4.25 -8.98
C GLN A 262 -5.72 3.09 -8.18
N ILE A 263 -5.24 3.37 -6.96
CA ILE A 263 -4.75 2.37 -6.02
C ILE A 263 -5.46 2.63 -4.69
N ASP A 264 -6.25 1.67 -4.23
CA ASP A 264 -6.79 1.68 -2.88
C ASP A 264 -5.75 1.12 -1.91
N VAL A 265 -5.61 1.77 -0.75
CA VAL A 265 -4.72 1.35 0.33
C VAL A 265 -5.47 1.09 1.62
N PHE A 266 -4.80 0.36 2.50
CA PHE A 266 -5.21 0.11 3.87
C PHE A 266 -4.05 0.41 4.83
N VAL A 267 -4.39 0.71 6.08
CA VAL A 267 -3.42 0.79 7.17
C VAL A 267 -3.36 -0.58 7.85
N PHE A 268 -2.16 -1.11 7.94
CA PHE A 268 -1.76 -2.31 8.67
C PHE A 268 -1.04 -1.86 9.94
N SER A 269 -1.48 -2.29 11.12
CA SER A 269 -0.76 -1.99 12.37
C SER A 269 -0.82 -3.15 13.36
N GLY A 270 0.25 -3.34 14.15
CA GLY A 270 0.27 -4.38 15.19
C GLY A 270 1.61 -4.49 15.90
N ALA A 271 1.72 -5.48 16.79
CA ALA A 271 2.98 -5.86 17.43
C ALA A 271 3.40 -7.25 16.96
N LYS A 272 4.71 -7.48 16.80
CA LYS A 272 5.22 -8.83 16.59
C LYS A 272 4.99 -9.67 17.84
N GLU A 273 4.20 -10.74 17.74
CA GLU A 273 3.83 -11.59 18.88
C GLU A 273 4.75 -12.81 19.02
N THR A 274 5.28 -13.31 17.90
CA THR A 274 6.06 -14.55 17.86
C THR A 274 7.28 -14.42 16.95
N GLU A 275 8.29 -15.28 17.18
CA GLU A 275 9.36 -15.49 16.21
C GLU A 275 8.90 -16.44 15.10
N LEU A 276 9.56 -16.35 13.94
CA LEU A 276 9.36 -17.29 12.84
C LEU A 276 9.84 -18.69 13.25
N ASN A 277 8.94 -19.52 13.75
CA ASN A 277 9.15 -20.96 13.77
C ASN A 277 8.95 -21.50 12.35
N VAL A 278 9.98 -22.17 11.83
CA VAL A 278 10.01 -22.78 10.48
C VAL A 278 9.17 -24.06 10.41
N GLU A 279 8.65 -24.54 11.54
CA GLU A 279 7.71 -25.66 11.58
C GLU A 279 6.26 -25.18 11.49
N GLU A 280 5.55 -25.83 10.57
CA GLU A 280 4.23 -25.52 10.07
C GLU A 280 3.18 -25.30 11.16
N ASN A 281 2.26 -24.37 10.90
CA ASN A 281 0.85 -24.56 11.19
C ASN A 281 0.03 -23.78 10.16
N LEU A 282 -0.29 -24.45 9.04
CA LEU A 282 -1.51 -24.15 8.29
C LEU A 282 -2.64 -24.83 9.05
N GLY A 283 -3.21 -24.14 10.03
CA GLY A 283 -4.27 -24.71 10.85
C GLY A 283 -4.96 -23.66 11.69
N ALA A 284 -6.09 -23.18 11.20
CA ALA A 284 -7.25 -22.76 11.99
C ALA A 284 -8.38 -22.51 10.99
N ASP A 285 -9.05 -23.60 10.58
CA ASP A 285 -10.43 -23.46 10.12
C ASP A 285 -11.25 -23.10 11.35
N ASP A 286 -11.78 -21.89 11.32
CA ASP A 286 -12.69 -21.39 12.34
C ASP A 286 -13.94 -22.28 12.35
N VAL A 287 -14.27 -22.83 13.52
CA VAL A 287 -15.52 -23.59 13.73
C VAL A 287 -16.64 -22.56 13.85
N GLY A 288 -17.05 -22.02 12.71
CA GLY A 288 -18.24 -21.19 12.56
C GLY A 288 -19.42 -22.04 12.08
N GLU A 289 -20.64 -21.54 12.33
CA GLU A 289 -21.91 -22.10 11.83
C GLU A 289 -21.80 -22.58 10.37
N CYS A 290 -22.59 -23.59 10.01
CA CYS A 290 -22.61 -24.18 8.66
C CYS A 290 -23.14 -23.15 7.64
N ILE A 291 -22.31 -22.20 7.23
CA ILE A 291 -22.63 -21.17 6.25
C ILE A 291 -22.44 -21.80 4.87
N HIS A 292 -23.55 -22.01 4.15
CA HIS A 292 -23.49 -22.41 2.75
C HIS A 292 -22.78 -21.34 1.91
N LEU A 293 -21.73 -21.75 1.20
CA LEU A 293 -20.95 -20.90 0.32
C LEU A 293 -21.41 -21.09 -1.12
N LEU A 294 -21.16 -20.08 -1.96
CA LEU A 294 -21.51 -20.14 -3.38
C LEU A 294 -20.83 -21.34 -4.05
N ALA A 295 -19.61 -21.67 -3.64
CA ALA A 295 -18.88 -22.84 -4.12
C ALA A 295 -19.60 -24.19 -3.88
N ASP A 296 -20.50 -24.28 -2.91
CA ASP A 296 -21.21 -25.53 -2.58
C ASP A 296 -22.27 -25.85 -3.64
N LYS A 297 -22.93 -24.83 -4.18
CA LYS A 297 -24.01 -24.97 -5.17
C LYS A 297 -23.59 -24.60 -6.59
N PHE A 298 -22.44 -23.94 -6.77
CA PHE A 298 -21.99 -23.43 -8.07
C PHE A 298 -20.52 -23.70 -8.37
N THR A 299 -20.26 -24.06 -9.63
CA THR A 299 -18.92 -24.08 -10.20
C THR A 299 -18.55 -22.69 -10.74
N VAL A 300 -17.50 -22.10 -10.17
CA VAL A 300 -17.00 -20.75 -10.56
C VAL A 300 -15.67 -20.85 -11.29
N SER A 301 -15.56 -20.17 -12.42
CA SER A 301 -14.37 -20.21 -13.26
C SER A 301 -14.19 -18.93 -14.10
N VAL A 302 -12.96 -18.64 -14.53
CA VAL A 302 -12.69 -17.53 -15.47
C VAL A 302 -12.77 -18.06 -16.90
N GLY A 303 -13.25 -17.21 -17.81
CA GLY A 303 -13.23 -17.50 -19.24
C GLY A 303 -11.80 -17.71 -19.78
N PRO A 304 -11.54 -18.75 -20.58
CA PRO A 304 -10.19 -19.04 -21.07
C PRO A 304 -9.76 -18.17 -22.25
N VAL A 305 -10.71 -17.51 -22.94
CA VAL A 305 -10.43 -16.78 -24.18
C VAL A 305 -9.73 -15.45 -23.87
N VAL A 306 -8.57 -15.25 -24.47
CA VAL A 306 -7.83 -13.98 -24.41
C VAL A 306 -7.72 -13.46 -25.85
N PRO A 307 -8.65 -12.60 -26.32
CA PRO A 307 -8.83 -12.35 -27.76
C PRO A 307 -7.56 -11.95 -28.52
N HIS A 308 -6.73 -11.10 -27.93
CA HIS A 308 -5.49 -10.61 -28.55
C HIS A 308 -4.33 -11.64 -28.58
N ARG A 309 -4.50 -12.80 -27.93
CA ARG A 309 -3.53 -13.91 -27.93
C ARG A 309 -4.13 -15.20 -28.47
N ASP A 310 -5.39 -15.16 -28.89
CA ASP A 310 -6.11 -16.36 -29.26
C ASP A 310 -5.67 -16.83 -30.66
N PRO A 311 -5.30 -18.11 -30.84
CA PRO A 311 -4.92 -18.64 -32.14
C PRO A 311 -6.09 -18.78 -33.12
N LEU A 312 -7.35 -18.58 -32.69
CA LEU A 312 -8.56 -18.69 -33.50
C LEU A 312 -8.76 -20.07 -34.15
N VAL A 313 -8.37 -21.12 -33.45
CA VAL A 313 -8.49 -22.52 -33.87
C VAL A 313 -9.45 -23.31 -32.97
N GLY A 314 -9.88 -24.49 -33.39
CA GLY A 314 -10.75 -25.36 -32.62
C GLY A 314 -12.23 -25.22 -32.99
N ILE A 315 -13.09 -25.70 -32.09
CA ILE A 315 -14.54 -25.77 -32.33
C ILE A 315 -15.13 -24.35 -32.25
N ASP A 316 -15.91 -24.01 -33.27
CA ASP A 316 -16.70 -22.77 -33.34
C ASP A 316 -17.83 -22.79 -32.31
N ALA A 317 -17.96 -21.72 -31.53
CA ALA A 317 -18.96 -21.59 -30.48
C ALA A 317 -19.43 -20.13 -30.32
N PRO A 318 -20.62 -19.87 -29.78
CA PRO A 318 -21.01 -18.53 -29.33
C PRO A 318 -19.96 -17.94 -28.40
N PHE A 319 -19.70 -16.64 -28.52
CA PHE A 319 -18.64 -15.96 -27.79
C PHE A 319 -19.21 -14.89 -26.85
N ALA A 320 -19.01 -15.08 -25.55
CA ALA A 320 -19.44 -14.15 -24.51
C ALA A 320 -18.29 -13.27 -24.03
N HIS A 321 -18.48 -11.96 -24.09
CA HIS A 321 -17.54 -10.96 -23.59
C HIS A 321 -18.26 -9.74 -23.02
N ALA A 322 -17.55 -8.93 -22.23
CA ALA A 322 -18.17 -7.90 -21.39
C ALA A 322 -18.95 -6.81 -22.16
N LYS A 323 -18.64 -6.58 -23.44
CA LYS A 323 -19.26 -5.52 -24.26
C LYS A 323 -20.66 -5.88 -24.76
N ILE A 324 -20.94 -7.17 -25.00
CA ILE A 324 -22.23 -7.61 -25.56
C ILE A 324 -23.19 -8.12 -24.48
N LEU A 325 -22.69 -8.43 -23.28
CA LEU A 325 -23.51 -8.94 -22.19
C LEU A 325 -24.24 -7.80 -21.45
N PRO A 326 -25.58 -7.71 -21.54
CA PRO A 326 -26.33 -6.66 -20.88
C PRO A 326 -26.44 -6.96 -19.38
N PRO A 327 -26.18 -5.99 -18.50
CA PRO A 327 -26.22 -6.24 -17.07
C PRO A 327 -27.65 -6.59 -16.63
N TRP A 328 -27.77 -7.52 -15.69
CA TRP A 328 -29.03 -7.87 -15.01
C TRP A 328 -30.12 -8.44 -15.91
N SER A 329 -29.73 -9.07 -17.01
CA SER A 329 -30.64 -9.63 -18.01
C SER A 329 -30.32 -11.10 -18.31
N THR A 330 -31.22 -11.75 -19.04
CA THR A 330 -31.01 -13.07 -19.63
C THR A 330 -30.80 -12.92 -21.14
N VAL A 331 -29.78 -13.59 -21.66
CA VAL A 331 -29.52 -13.68 -23.10
C VAL A 331 -29.61 -15.13 -23.55
N THR A 332 -30.40 -15.39 -24.60
CA THR A 332 -30.56 -16.73 -25.19
C THR A 332 -29.77 -16.89 -26.48
N GLN A 333 -29.27 -15.78 -27.05
CA GLN A 333 -28.44 -15.76 -28.24
C GLN A 333 -27.32 -14.73 -28.10
N LEU A 334 -26.16 -15.04 -28.67
CA LEU A 334 -25.00 -14.14 -28.71
C LEU A 334 -24.67 -13.81 -30.17
N ALA A 335 -24.44 -12.54 -30.46
CA ALA A 335 -24.20 -12.05 -31.81
C ALA A 335 -22.83 -12.47 -32.38
N GLU A 336 -21.87 -12.76 -31.50
CA GLU A 336 -20.49 -13.08 -31.87
C GLU A 336 -20.19 -14.56 -31.64
N ARG A 337 -19.29 -15.12 -32.47
CA ARG A 337 -18.82 -16.51 -32.40
C ARG A 337 -17.30 -16.53 -32.51
N ILE A 338 -16.67 -17.55 -31.93
CA ILE A 338 -15.21 -17.73 -31.97
C ILE A 338 -14.85 -19.20 -32.07
N ARG A 339 -13.78 -19.50 -32.82
CA ARG A 339 -13.09 -20.79 -32.76
C ARG A 339 -12.03 -20.71 -31.67
N HIS A 340 -12.21 -21.48 -30.61
CA HIS A 340 -11.24 -21.54 -29.51
C HIS A 340 -10.97 -23.01 -29.15
N PRO A 341 -9.72 -23.43 -28.88
CA PRO A 341 -9.44 -24.82 -28.54
C PRO A 341 -9.83 -25.16 -27.09
N GLY A 342 -9.83 -24.17 -26.20
CA GLY A 342 -10.11 -24.37 -24.77
C GLY A 342 -11.58 -24.62 -24.44
N ARG A 343 -11.85 -24.66 -23.13
CA ARG A 343 -13.14 -25.02 -22.54
C ARG A 343 -14.27 -24.08 -22.96
N LYS A 344 -15.44 -24.65 -23.25
CA LYS A 344 -16.72 -23.95 -23.39
C LYS A 344 -17.55 -24.18 -22.14
N VAL A 345 -18.35 -23.20 -21.78
CA VAL A 345 -19.23 -23.23 -20.60
C VAL A 345 -20.61 -23.70 -21.06
N LYS A 346 -21.16 -24.71 -20.38
CA LYS A 346 -22.52 -25.18 -20.66
C LYS A 346 -23.54 -24.21 -20.06
N CYS A 347 -24.65 -24.01 -20.77
CA CYS A 347 -25.79 -23.22 -20.31
C CYS A 347 -26.75 -24.07 -19.45
N PRO A 348 -27.53 -23.42 -18.56
CA PRO A 348 -27.48 -21.99 -18.21
C PRO A 348 -26.31 -21.67 -17.27
N PHE A 349 -25.79 -20.44 -17.33
CA PHE A 349 -24.82 -19.93 -16.35
C PHE A 349 -24.93 -18.40 -16.19
N ILE A 350 -24.37 -17.86 -15.11
CA ILE A 350 -24.25 -16.41 -14.92
C ILE A 350 -22.85 -15.96 -15.34
N ALA A 351 -22.79 -15.05 -16.30
CA ALA A 351 -21.60 -14.32 -16.70
C ALA A 351 -21.42 -13.07 -15.83
N VAL A 352 -20.51 -13.14 -14.86
CA VAL A 352 -20.16 -12.03 -13.96
C VAL A 352 -19.04 -11.20 -14.55
N ARG A 353 -19.22 -9.87 -14.60
CA ARG A 353 -18.17 -8.94 -15.01
C ARG A 353 -17.05 -8.94 -13.99
N ARG A 354 -15.82 -9.16 -14.45
CA ARG A 354 -14.66 -9.25 -13.55
C ARG A 354 -14.14 -7.90 -13.09
N THR A 355 -14.43 -6.82 -13.82
CA THR A 355 -13.98 -5.47 -13.49
C THR A 355 -15.13 -4.68 -12.86
N SER A 356 -15.00 -4.34 -11.57
CA SER A 356 -15.94 -3.51 -10.80
C SER A 356 -15.22 -2.75 -9.68
N SER A 357 -15.55 -1.46 -9.51
CA SER A 357 -15.03 -0.56 -8.48
C SER A 357 -15.77 -0.73 -7.14
N PRO A 358 -15.11 -0.54 -5.98
CA PRO A 358 -15.78 -0.38 -4.67
C PRO A 358 -16.85 0.69 -4.63
N LYS A 359 -16.74 1.69 -5.52
CA LYS A 359 -17.68 2.81 -5.64
C LYS A 359 -18.87 2.51 -6.55
N ASP A 360 -18.88 1.36 -7.23
CA ASP A 360 -20.00 0.96 -8.07
C ASP A 360 -21.21 0.64 -7.19
N LYS A 361 -22.42 0.97 -7.68
CA LYS A 361 -23.68 0.64 -7.00
C LYS A 361 -23.81 -0.87 -6.72
N PHE A 362 -23.25 -1.70 -7.60
CA PHE A 362 -23.23 -3.15 -7.45
C PHE A 362 -21.84 -3.67 -7.81
N ARG A 363 -21.18 -4.35 -6.86
CA ARG A 363 -19.86 -4.96 -7.04
C ARG A 363 -19.93 -6.15 -8.00
N VAL A 364 -20.99 -6.96 -7.93
CA VAL A 364 -21.11 -8.20 -8.71
C VAL A 364 -22.19 -8.04 -9.77
N VAL A 365 -21.82 -7.59 -10.96
CA VAL A 365 -22.76 -7.42 -12.07
C VAL A 365 -22.78 -8.66 -12.94
N GLY A 366 -23.94 -9.31 -13.04
CA GLY A 366 -24.14 -10.55 -13.80
C GLY A 366 -25.11 -10.43 -14.97
N THR A 367 -24.99 -11.36 -15.91
CA THR A 367 -25.93 -11.62 -17.01
C THR A 367 -26.16 -13.13 -17.08
N ILE A 368 -27.40 -13.60 -17.14
CA ILE A 368 -27.69 -15.02 -17.35
C ILE A 368 -27.50 -15.33 -18.84
N VAL A 369 -26.76 -16.38 -19.16
CA VAL A 369 -26.52 -16.85 -20.52
C VAL A 369 -27.12 -18.23 -20.66
N ASP A 370 -28.10 -18.35 -21.55
CA ASP A 370 -28.89 -19.56 -21.79
C ASP A 370 -29.03 -19.84 -23.29
N CYS A 371 -27.89 -20.09 -23.92
CA CYS A 371 -27.81 -20.45 -25.33
C CYS A 371 -27.97 -21.97 -25.52
N GLU A 372 -28.42 -22.38 -26.70
CA GLU A 372 -28.50 -23.79 -27.09
C GLU A 372 -27.11 -24.46 -27.10
N ASP A 373 -26.11 -23.76 -27.64
CA ASP A 373 -24.72 -24.20 -27.73
C ASP A 373 -23.93 -23.84 -26.45
N ALA A 374 -22.95 -24.68 -26.10
CA ALA A 374 -21.95 -24.31 -25.09
C ALA A 374 -21.11 -23.09 -25.55
N VAL A 375 -20.85 -22.17 -24.62
CA VAL A 375 -20.36 -20.81 -24.92
C VAL A 375 -18.87 -20.68 -24.62
N ALA A 376 -18.10 -20.08 -25.54
CA ALA A 376 -16.73 -19.63 -25.28
C ALA A 376 -16.75 -18.30 -24.52
N VAL A 377 -15.98 -18.18 -23.44
CA VAL A 377 -16.07 -17.03 -22.51
C VAL A 377 -14.74 -16.28 -22.42
N GLU A 378 -14.79 -14.96 -22.51
CA GLU A 378 -13.63 -14.06 -22.38
C GLU A 378 -13.04 -14.04 -20.95
N ASN A 379 -11.73 -13.84 -20.81
CA ASN A 379 -10.99 -13.78 -19.54
C ASN A 379 -11.36 -12.62 -18.60
N HIS A 380 -12.13 -11.65 -19.07
CA HIS A 380 -12.72 -10.57 -18.26
C HIS A 380 -14.11 -10.93 -17.69
N ILE A 381 -14.56 -12.16 -17.90
CA ILE A 381 -15.81 -12.70 -17.36
C ILE A 381 -15.50 -13.87 -16.42
N ILE A 382 -16.20 -13.90 -15.28
CA ILE A 382 -16.27 -15.05 -14.39
C ILE A 382 -17.58 -15.77 -14.70
N ALA A 383 -17.50 -17.02 -15.15
CA ALA A 383 -18.66 -17.89 -15.35
C ALA A 383 -19.00 -18.60 -14.02
N VAL A 384 -20.25 -18.45 -13.58
CA VAL A 384 -20.82 -19.08 -12.40
C VAL A 384 -21.92 -20.04 -12.85
N CYS A 385 -21.64 -21.33 -12.79
CA CYS A 385 -22.50 -22.39 -13.33
C CYS A 385 -23.18 -23.12 -12.17
N PRO A 386 -24.52 -23.25 -12.16
CA PRO A 386 -25.20 -24.03 -11.13
C PRO A 386 -24.84 -25.51 -11.26
N ASN A 387 -24.57 -26.18 -10.15
CA ASN A 387 -24.21 -27.60 -10.15
C ASN A 387 -25.41 -28.49 -10.55
N ASP A 388 -26.64 -28.03 -10.28
CA ASP A 388 -27.87 -28.68 -10.72
C ASP A 388 -28.27 -28.36 -12.17
N GLY A 389 -27.58 -27.41 -12.82
CA GLY A 389 -27.85 -27.01 -14.19
C GLY A 389 -29.15 -26.22 -14.40
N THR A 390 -29.80 -25.72 -13.35
CA THR A 390 -31.14 -25.12 -13.45
C THR A 390 -31.11 -23.62 -13.77
N MET A 391 -32.16 -23.14 -14.44
CA MET A 391 -32.34 -21.70 -14.72
C MET A 391 -32.75 -20.95 -13.44
N GLU A 392 -33.57 -21.61 -12.61
CA GLU A 392 -34.05 -21.11 -11.33
C GLU A 392 -32.87 -20.74 -10.41
N ALA A 393 -31.84 -21.59 -10.37
CA ALA A 393 -30.58 -21.31 -9.70
C ALA A 393 -29.96 -19.98 -10.12
N CYS A 394 -29.87 -19.77 -11.44
CA CYS A 394 -29.26 -18.59 -12.02
C CYS A 394 -30.09 -17.33 -11.70
N ILE A 395 -31.42 -17.43 -11.76
CA ILE A 395 -32.31 -16.31 -11.45
C ILE A 395 -32.19 -15.92 -9.97
N SER A 396 -32.24 -16.89 -9.06
CA SER A 396 -32.12 -16.65 -7.62
C SER A 396 -30.77 -16.02 -7.25
N LEU A 397 -29.68 -16.55 -7.81
CA LEU A 397 -28.35 -16.00 -7.58
C LEU A 397 -28.18 -14.60 -8.18
N LEU A 398 -28.76 -14.33 -9.36
CA LEU A 398 -28.71 -12.99 -9.96
C LEU A 398 -29.48 -11.96 -9.12
N LYS A 399 -30.59 -12.35 -8.47
CA LYS A 399 -31.29 -11.50 -7.50
C LYS A 399 -30.41 -11.22 -6.28
N LEU A 400 -29.75 -12.25 -5.74
CA LEU A 400 -28.83 -12.09 -4.61
C LEU A 400 -27.69 -11.11 -4.93
N PHE A 401 -27.10 -11.17 -6.13
CA PHE A 401 -26.06 -10.22 -6.56
C PHE A 401 -26.49 -8.74 -6.57
N LYS A 402 -27.80 -8.44 -6.59
CA LYS A 402 -28.34 -7.07 -6.53
C LYS A 402 -28.52 -6.55 -5.10
N THR A 403 -28.17 -7.33 -4.08
CA THR A 403 -28.37 -6.95 -2.68
C THR A 403 -27.20 -6.11 -2.16
N SER A 404 -27.45 -5.27 -1.14
CA SER A 404 -26.42 -4.51 -0.44
C SER A 404 -25.45 -5.42 0.31
N GLU A 405 -25.95 -6.54 0.82
CA GLU A 405 -25.23 -7.54 1.60
C GLU A 405 -24.11 -8.16 0.77
N VAL A 406 -24.36 -8.47 -0.51
CA VAL A 406 -23.31 -8.92 -1.42
C VAL A 406 -22.27 -7.83 -1.66
N ASN A 407 -22.68 -6.57 -1.81
CA ASN A 407 -21.73 -5.47 -1.98
C ASN A 407 -20.82 -5.30 -0.75
N ASP A 408 -21.41 -5.32 0.44
CA ASP A 408 -20.70 -5.14 1.71
C ASP A 408 -19.76 -6.31 1.97
N TYR A 409 -20.23 -7.54 1.73
CA TYR A 409 -19.38 -8.72 1.80
C TYR A 409 -18.19 -8.61 0.83
N ILE A 410 -18.43 -8.33 -0.45
CA ILE A 410 -17.36 -8.24 -1.44
C ILE A 410 -16.41 -7.08 -1.10
N ASN A 411 -16.91 -5.92 -0.67
CA ASN A 411 -16.11 -4.80 -0.20
C ASN A 411 -15.23 -5.17 1.00
N SER A 412 -15.73 -5.98 1.94
CA SER A 412 -14.97 -6.44 3.09
C SER A 412 -13.84 -7.43 2.72
N LYS A 413 -14.00 -8.21 1.64
CA LYS A 413 -13.03 -9.22 1.21
C LYS A 413 -12.05 -8.72 0.14
N ILE A 414 -12.51 -7.86 -0.77
CA ILE A 414 -11.71 -7.32 -1.86
C ILE A 414 -12.24 -5.96 -2.35
N ARG A 415 -11.38 -4.97 -2.27
CA ARG A 415 -11.65 -3.62 -2.81
C ARG A 415 -10.95 -3.38 -4.16
N CYS A 416 -10.05 -4.28 -4.58
CA CYS A 416 -9.47 -4.18 -5.91
C CYS A 416 -10.54 -4.24 -7.00
N ARG A 417 -10.29 -3.53 -8.11
CA ARG A 417 -11.23 -3.47 -9.23
C ARG A 417 -11.47 -4.80 -9.94
N HIS A 418 -10.56 -5.76 -9.79
CA HIS A 418 -10.68 -7.06 -10.44
C HIS A 418 -11.17 -8.08 -9.43
N LEU A 419 -12.41 -8.51 -9.58
CA LEU A 419 -12.96 -9.64 -8.85
C LEU A 419 -12.18 -10.92 -9.17
N THR A 420 -12.07 -11.78 -8.17
CA THR A 420 -11.37 -13.05 -8.28
C THR A 420 -12.36 -14.21 -8.22
N VAL A 421 -11.97 -15.38 -8.73
CA VAL A 421 -12.78 -16.60 -8.55
C VAL A 421 -12.97 -16.88 -7.05
N GLY A 422 -11.92 -16.68 -6.25
CA GLY A 422 -11.93 -16.94 -4.82
C GLY A 422 -13.01 -16.13 -4.08
N VAL A 423 -13.08 -14.82 -4.32
CA VAL A 423 -14.08 -13.97 -3.63
C VAL A 423 -15.52 -14.32 -4.02
N ILE A 424 -15.74 -14.72 -5.28
CA ILE A 424 -17.08 -15.12 -5.74
C ILE A 424 -17.45 -16.49 -5.14
N LYS A 425 -16.50 -17.44 -5.11
CA LYS A 425 -16.69 -18.76 -4.48
C LYS A 425 -17.02 -18.67 -2.98
N SER A 426 -16.40 -17.74 -2.28
CA SER A 426 -16.58 -17.58 -0.83
C SER A 426 -17.83 -16.80 -0.45
N LEU A 427 -18.62 -16.31 -1.41
CA LEU A 427 -19.83 -15.56 -1.11
C LEU A 427 -20.80 -16.42 -0.30
N PRO A 428 -21.23 -15.97 0.89
CA PRO A 428 -22.26 -16.65 1.66
C PRO A 428 -23.56 -16.61 0.88
N ILE A 429 -24.10 -17.79 0.58
CA ILE A 429 -25.43 -17.96 0.02
C ILE A 429 -26.24 -18.70 1.10
N GLY A 430 -26.77 -17.97 2.09
CA GLY A 430 -27.56 -18.57 3.17
C GLY A 430 -28.81 -19.30 2.66
N GLU A 431 -29.84 -19.47 3.50
CA GLU A 431 -31.14 -20.03 3.09
C GLU A 431 -31.88 -19.21 2.00
N TRP A 432 -31.30 -18.12 1.49
CA TRP A 432 -31.78 -17.29 0.38
C TRP A 432 -31.93 -18.07 -0.94
N TYR A 433 -31.37 -19.28 -1.02
CA TYR A 433 -31.55 -20.21 -2.12
C TYR A 433 -32.63 -21.28 -1.84
N GLU A 434 -33.05 -21.43 -0.58
CA GLU A 434 -33.96 -22.48 -0.10
C GLU A 434 -35.37 -22.00 0.22
N GLN A 435 -35.68 -20.73 -0.05
CA GLN A 435 -37.08 -20.29 -0.14
C GLN A 435 -37.74 -20.90 -1.38
N LYS A 436 -38.05 -22.20 -1.28
CA LYS A 436 -39.22 -22.80 -1.89
C LYS A 436 -40.42 -22.28 -1.13
N GLU A 437 -41.10 -21.30 -1.70
CA GLU A 437 -42.56 -21.27 -1.90
C GLU A 437 -42.97 -20.00 -2.66
#